data_AF-A0A174ZQT5-F1
#
_entry.id   AF-A0A174ZQT5-F1
#
_cell.length_a   1.000
_cell.length_b   1.000
_cell.length_c   1.000
_cell.angle_alpha   90.00
_cell.angle_beta   90.00
_cell.angle_gamma   90.00
#
_symmetry.space_group_name_H-M   'P 1'
#
loop_
_entity.id
_entity.type
_entity.pdbx_description
1 polymer ?
#
loop_
_entity_poly.entity_id
_entity_poly.type
_entity_poly.pdbx_seq_one_letter_code
_entity_poly.pdbx_strand_id
1 'polypeptide(L)'
;MKIAKIIAYILSQLLRLWITASAAMMMYIPMSALAYAERGYKAVGGEMLPVAIVAVAVWYGLGWLMREWCKDMIGGGHDDRS
;
A
#
# COMPACT_ATOMS: atom_id res chain seq x y z
N MET A 1 -8.03 9.98 25.01
CA MET A 1 -6.92 9.30 24.30
C MET A 1 -7.32 8.07 23.46
N LYS A 2 -8.55 7.51 23.53
CA LYS A 2 -8.95 6.34 22.70
C LYS A 2 -9.45 6.70 21.29
N ILE A 3 -10.25 7.76 21.17
CA ILE A 3 -10.88 8.16 19.89
C ILE A 3 -9.84 8.65 18.87
N ALA A 4 -8.88 9.48 19.29
CA ALA A 4 -7.81 9.96 18.41
C ALA A 4 -6.96 8.81 17.81
N LYS A 5 -6.67 7.77 18.60
CA LYS A 5 -5.94 6.58 18.10
C LYS A 5 -6.77 5.78 17.08
N ILE A 6 -8.09 5.68 17.29
CA ILE A 6 -9.00 5.03 16.34
C ILE A 6 -9.06 5.81 15.03
N ILE A 7 -9.18 7.14 15.09
CA ILE A 7 -9.21 8.01 13.90
C ILE A 7 -7.88 7.92 13.13
N ALA A 8 -6.75 7.99 13.84
CA ALA A 8 -5.42 7.83 13.24
C ALA A 8 -5.26 6.45 12.58
N TYR A 9 -5.76 5.39 13.22
CA TYR A 9 -5.75 4.04 12.66
C TYR A 9 -6.60 3.94 11.38
N ILE A 10 -7.81 4.49 11.37
CA ILE A 10 -8.68 4.51 10.18
C ILE A 10 -8.02 5.29 9.03
N LEU A 11 -7.48 6.50 9.31
CA LEU A 11 -6.75 7.29 8.33
C LEU A 11 -5.54 6.54 7.76
N SER A 12 -4.79 5.86 8.63
CA SER A 12 -3.62 5.09 8.23
C SER A 12 -3.98 3.90 7.32
N GLN A 13 -5.08 3.21 7.60
CA GLN A 13 -5.57 2.12 6.75
C GLN A 13 -6.11 2.65 5.41
N LEU A 14 -6.81 3.78 5.42
CA LEU A 14 -7.30 4.43 4.21
C LEU A 14 -6.13 4.84 3.31
N LEU A 15 -5.09 5.45 3.89
CA LEU A 15 -3.87 5.85 3.19
C LEU A 15 -3.14 4.64 2.61
N ARG A 16 -3.04 3.55 3.38
CA ARG A 16 -2.41 2.29 2.94
C ARG A 16 -3.15 1.70 1.73
N LEU A 17 -4.48 1.74 1.75
CA LEU A 17 -5.30 1.27 0.63
C LEU A 17 -5.13 2.15 -0.60
N TRP A 18 -5.09 3.47 -0.42
CA TRP A 18 -4.82 4.43 -1.48
C TRP A 18 -3.45 4.24 -2.13
N ILE A 19 -2.38 4.12 -1.33
CA ILE A 19 -1.01 3.94 -1.84
C ILE A 19 -0.89 2.62 -2.62
N THR A 20 -1.52 1.56 -2.11
CA THR A 20 -1.52 0.24 -2.78
C THR A 20 -2.29 0.30 -4.10
N ALA A 21 -3.44 0.97 -4.12
CA ALA A 21 -4.23 1.17 -5.34
C ALA A 21 -3.50 2.05 -6.37
N SER A 22 -2.83 3.13 -5.94
CA SER A 22 -2.02 3.99 -6.80
C SER A 22 -0.83 3.25 -7.40
N ALA A 23 -0.13 2.42 -6.61
CA ALA A 23 0.96 1.60 -7.11
C ALA A 23 0.49 0.57 -8.15
N ALA A 24 -0.65 -0.08 -7.89
CA ALA A 24 -1.28 -0.99 -8.85
C ALA A 24 -1.66 -0.26 -10.15
N MET A 25 -2.26 0.94 -10.06
CA MET A 25 -2.62 1.77 -11.22
C MET A 25 -1.40 2.21 -12.04
N MET A 26 -0.36 2.73 -11.40
CA MET A 26 0.87 3.17 -12.08
C MET A 26 1.56 2.05 -12.84
N MET A 27 1.42 0.81 -12.40
CA MET A 27 1.97 -0.35 -13.09
C MET A 27 1.02 -0.91 -14.16
N TYR A 28 -0.28 -0.88 -13.90
CA TYR A 28 -1.30 -1.37 -14.82
C TYR A 28 -1.41 -0.51 -16.09
N ILE A 29 -1.32 0.82 -15.98
CA ILE A 29 -1.45 1.74 -17.12
C ILE A 29 -0.40 1.48 -18.23
N PRO A 30 0.92 1.46 -17.95
CA PRO A 30 1.94 1.23 -18.98
C PRO A 30 1.89 -0.19 -19.54
N MET A 31 1.64 -1.20 -18.70
CA MET A 31 1.52 -2.60 -19.15
C MET A 31 0.28 -2.82 -20.00
N SER A 32 -0.84 -2.19 -19.67
CA SER A 32 -2.05 -2.23 -20.50
C SER A 32 -1.83 -1.56 -21.85
N ALA A 33 -1.10 -0.44 -21.89
CA ALA A 33 -0.77 0.25 -23.13
C ALA A 33 0.17 -0.59 -24.02
N LEU A 34 1.18 -1.23 -23.43
CA LEU A 34 2.09 -2.15 -24.12
C LEU A 34 1.36 -3.40 -24.65
N ALA A 35 0.58 -4.08 -23.79
CA ALA A 35 -0.19 -5.25 -24.19
C ALA A 35 -1.22 -4.92 -25.28
N TYR A 36 -1.82 -3.73 -25.25
CA TYR A 36 -2.71 -3.24 -26.30
C TYR A 36 -1.98 -3.04 -27.63
N ALA A 37 -0.77 -2.47 -27.60
CA ALA A 37 0.05 -2.23 -28.78
C ALA A 37 0.58 -3.53 -29.42
N GLU A 38 0.95 -4.53 -28.62
CA GLU A 38 1.55 -5.77 -29.12
C GLU A 38 0.54 -6.87 -29.50
N ARG A 39 -0.59 -6.99 -28.80
CA ARG A 39 -1.54 -8.11 -28.97
C ARG A 39 -3.00 -7.70 -29.15
N GLY A 40 -3.31 -6.40 -29.17
CA GLY A 40 -4.67 -5.90 -29.29
C GLY A 40 -5.56 -6.18 -28.07
N TYR A 41 -6.82 -5.73 -28.11
CA TYR A 41 -7.76 -5.69 -26.97
C TYR A 41 -7.96 -7.04 -26.24
N LYS A 42 -7.75 -8.18 -26.91
CA LYS A 42 -7.92 -9.52 -26.32
C LYS A 42 -6.85 -9.90 -25.29
N ALA A 43 -5.71 -9.21 -25.24
CA ALA A 43 -4.64 -9.49 -24.26
C ALA A 43 -4.72 -8.60 -23.01
N VAL A 44 -5.55 -7.55 -23.04
CA VAL A 44 -5.76 -6.65 -21.90
C VAL A 44 -6.49 -7.45 -20.80
N GLY A 45 -5.76 -7.82 -19.76
CA GLY A 45 -6.25 -8.65 -18.64
C GLY A 45 -5.31 -9.79 -18.23
N GLY A 46 -4.47 -10.29 -19.14
CA GLY A 46 -3.45 -11.31 -18.81
C GLY A 46 -2.34 -10.80 -17.89
N GLU A 47 -2.13 -9.48 -17.90
CA GLU A 47 -1.11 -8.75 -17.13
C GLU A 47 -1.57 -8.44 -15.68
N MET A 48 -2.70 -8.98 -15.23
CA MET A 48 -3.17 -8.79 -13.85
C MET A 48 -2.28 -9.48 -12.81
N LEU A 49 -1.53 -10.51 -13.21
CA LEU A 49 -0.64 -11.26 -12.33
C LEU A 49 0.50 -10.40 -11.73
N PRO A 50 1.31 -9.66 -12.52
CA PRO A 50 2.33 -8.76 -11.97
C PRO A 50 1.73 -7.61 -11.14
N VAL A 51 0.58 -7.08 -11.54
CA VAL A 51 -0.13 -6.05 -10.76
C VAL A 51 -0.57 -6.58 -9.39
N ALA A 52 -1.08 -7.81 -9.32
CA ALA A 52 -1.44 -8.46 -8.06
C ALA A 52 -0.22 -8.69 -7.16
N ILE A 53 0.91 -9.13 -7.74
CA ILE A 53 2.16 -9.34 -6.99
C ILE A 53 2.65 -8.01 -6.38
N VAL A 54 2.66 -6.93 -7.16
CA VAL A 54 3.09 -5.61 -6.66
C VAL A 54 2.12 -5.05 -5.62
N ALA A 55 0.81 -5.21 -5.83
CA ALA A 55 -0.18 -4.81 -4.83
C ALA A 55 0.04 -5.54 -3.49
N VAL A 56 0.30 -6.85 -3.51
CA VAL A 56 0.59 -7.63 -2.30
C VAL A 56 1.90 -7.17 -1.66
N ALA A 57 2.97 -6.96 -2.44
CA ALA A 57 4.25 -6.51 -1.93
C ALA A 57 4.17 -5.14 -1.26
N VAL A 58 3.51 -4.16 -1.89
CA VAL A 58 3.30 -2.82 -1.34
C VAL A 58 2.42 -2.87 -0.10
N TRP A 59 1.37 -3.70 -0.11
CA TRP A 59 0.47 -3.86 1.03
C TRP A 59 1.19 -4.44 2.26
N TYR A 60 2.01 -5.47 2.08
CA TYR A 60 2.81 -6.06 3.15
C TYR A 60 3.92 -5.11 3.61
N GLY A 61 4.60 -4.43 2.69
CA GLY A 61 5.63 -3.43 3.00
C GLY A 61 5.10 -2.27 3.85
N LEU A 62 3.95 -1.69 3.48
CA LEU A 62 3.31 -0.65 4.29
C LEU A 62 2.80 -1.17 5.63
N GLY A 63 2.29 -2.40 5.68
CA GLY A 63 1.85 -3.03 6.93
C GLY A 63 3.02 -3.23 7.91
N TRP A 64 4.18 -3.63 7.39
CA TRP A 64 5.41 -3.75 8.16
C TRP A 64 5.91 -2.38 8.62
N LEU A 65 5.95 -1.39 7.73
CA LEU A 65 6.37 -0.02 8.06
C LEU A 65 5.49 0.59 9.17
N MET A 66 4.17 0.41 9.08
CA MET A 66 3.23 0.91 10.07
C MET A 66 3.40 0.21 11.43
N ARG A 67 3.76 -1.08 11.44
CA ARG A 67 4.06 -1.84 12.66
C ARG A 67 5.35 -1.35 13.31
N GLU A 68 6.38 -1.09 12.52
CA GLU A 68 7.66 -0.58 13.04
C GLU A 68 7.50 0.86 13.56
N TRP A 69 6.79 1.72 12.83
CA TRP A 69 6.41 3.06 13.30
C TRP A 69 5.61 3.03 14.60
N CYS A 70 4.65 2.10 14.73
CA CYS A 70 3.88 1.94 15.96
C CYS A 70 4.75 1.47 17.14
N LYS A 71 5.74 0.61 16.89
CA LYS A 71 6.72 0.19 17.91
C LYS A 71 7.62 1.34 18.32
N ASP A 72 8.08 2.16 17.39
CA ASP A 72 8.97 3.29 17.66
C ASP A 72 8.25 4.38 18.49
N MET A 73 7.01 4.69 18.16
CA MET A 73 6.16 5.60 18.97
C MET A 73 5.80 5.03 20.35
N ILE A 74 5.83 3.71 20.54
CA ILE A 74 5.64 3.06 21.85
C ILE A 74 6.96 3.00 22.63
N GLY A 75 8.09 2.83 21.95
CA GLY A 75 9.44 2.77 22.54
C GLY A 75 10.01 4.14 22.94
N GLY A 76 9.61 5.21 22.25
CA GLY A 76 10.03 6.59 22.56
C GLY A 76 9.37 7.23 23.79
N GLY A 77 8.52 6.49 24.52
CA GLY A 77 7.78 6.99 25.69
C GLY A 77 8.40 6.64 27.05
N HIS A 78 9.68 6.22 27.11
CA HIS A 78 10.33 5.75 28.35
C HIS A 78 11.46 6.67 28.83
N ASP A 79 11.39 7.97 28.53
CA ASP A 79 12.37 8.98 28.98
C ASP A 79 11.74 10.19 29.72
N ASP A 80 10.53 10.04 30.27
CA ASP A 80 9.84 11.11 31.00
C ASP A 80 9.56 10.77 32.49
N ARG A 81 10.34 9.86 33.10
CA ARG A 81 10.32 9.63 34.55
C ARG A 81 11.65 10.04 35.17
N SER A 82 11.80 11.35 35.37
CA SER A 82 12.67 11.97 36.37
C SER A 82 11.83 12.29 37.61
#